data_AF-A0A833DRK3-F1
#
_entry.id   AF-A0A833DRK3-F1
#
_cell.length_a   1.000
_cell.length_b   1.000
_cell.length_c   1.000
_cell.angle_alpha   90.00
_cell.angle_beta   90.00
_cell.angle_gamma   90.00
#
_symmetry.space_group_name_H-M   'P 1'
#
loop_
_entity.id
_entity.type
_entity.pdbx_description
1 polymer ?
#
loop_
_entity_poly.entity_id
_entity_poly.type
_entity_poly.pdbx_seq_one_letter_code
_entity_poly.pdbx_strand_id
1 'polypeptide(L)'
;MNVVPYSMLYCVISLVIGGFLGLSYSYNRYTQPYVEGGIDKLALICSIFGGLLFLVDLPYNLNYPMACLLLGIPFGMRPGYGNIELIIGIFIAIIGYLIKIWGIL
;
A
#
# COMPACT_ATOMS: atom_id res chain seq x y z
N MET A 1 7.32 30.48 -8.01
CA MET A 1 6.77 29.60 -6.95
C MET A 1 7.01 28.17 -7.38
N ASN A 2 7.49 27.29 -6.50
CA ASN A 2 7.54 25.86 -6.83
C ASN A 2 6.10 25.34 -6.79
N VAL A 3 5.61 24.80 -7.90
CA VAL A 3 4.31 24.13 -7.93
C VAL A 3 4.45 22.88 -7.09
N VAL A 4 3.76 22.83 -5.95
CA VAL A 4 3.70 21.61 -5.13
C VAL A 4 3.10 20.51 -6.01
N PRO A 5 3.79 19.37 -6.22
CA PRO A 5 3.27 18.33 -7.09
C PRO A 5 2.01 17.74 -6.46
N TYR A 6 0.84 18.08 -7.01
CA TYR A 6 -0.46 17.66 -6.48
C TYR A 6 -0.58 16.13 -6.32
N SER A 7 0.19 15.36 -7.10
CA SER A 7 0.36 13.92 -6.93
C SER A 7 0.77 13.51 -5.51
N MET A 8 1.67 14.23 -4.82
CA MET A 8 2.01 13.93 -3.42
C MET A 8 0.83 14.13 -2.47
N LEU A 9 0.05 15.21 -2.66
CA LEU A 9 -1.15 15.44 -1.86
C LEU A 9 -2.18 14.32 -2.07
N TYR A 10 -2.40 13.91 -3.33
CA TYR A 10 -3.27 12.78 -3.65
C TYR A 10 -2.75 11.45 -3.08
N CYS A 11 -1.42 11.21 -3.08
CA CYS A 11 -0.84 10.03 -2.45
C CYS A 11 -1.11 9.98 -0.93
N VAL A 12 -0.94 11.09 -0.22
CA VAL A 12 -1.23 11.18 1.22
C VAL A 12 -2.72 10.99 1.51
N ILE A 13 -3.60 11.65 0.74
CA ILE A 13 -5.05 11.47 0.88
C ILE A 13 -5.46 10.01 0.63
N SER A 14 -4.95 9.40 -0.44
CA SER A 14 -5.16 7.98 -0.74
C SER A 14 -4.67 7.06 0.37
N LEU A 15 -3.47 7.29 0.92
CA LEU A 15 -2.89 6.49 1.99
C LEU A 15 -3.76 6.56 3.26
N VAL A 16 -4.28 7.74 3.60
CA VAL A 16 -5.18 7.94 4.74
C VAL A 16 -6.54 7.26 4.52
N ILE A 17 -7.12 7.36 3.30
CA ILE A 17 -8.36 6.66 2.94
C ILE A 17 -8.17 5.14 3.01
N GLY A 18 -7.09 4.62 2.42
CA GLY A 18 -6.71 3.21 2.52
C GLY A 18 -6.52 2.78 3.98
N GLY A 19 -5.92 3.63 4.80
CA GLY A 19 -5.76 3.45 6.24
C GLY A 19 -7.09 3.26 6.96
N PHE A 20 -8.07 4.13 6.73
CA PHE A 20 -9.42 3.99 7.31
C PHE A 20 -10.15 2.73 6.82
N LEU A 21 -9.97 2.33 5.56
CA LEU A 21 -10.54 1.08 5.02
C LEU A 21 -9.90 -0.15 5.68
N GLY A 22 -8.57 -0.18 5.83
CA GLY A 22 -7.84 -1.22 6.52
C GLY A 22 -8.20 -1.35 8.00
N LEU A 23 -8.35 -0.22 8.69
CA LEU A 23 -8.78 -0.16 10.08
C LEU A 23 -10.19 -0.71 10.23
N SER A 24 -11.14 -0.23 9.41
CA SER A 24 -12.53 -0.71 9.42
C SER A 24 -12.64 -2.20 9.11
N TYR A 25 -11.93 -2.69 8.09
CA TYR A 25 -11.87 -4.12 7.77
C TYR A 25 -11.33 -4.94 8.94
N SER A 26 -10.21 -4.53 9.52
CA SER A 26 -9.58 -5.21 10.66
C SER A 26 -10.47 -5.17 11.92
N TYR A 27 -11.22 -4.09 12.15
CA TYR A 27 -12.18 -3.99 13.25
C TYR A 27 -13.40 -4.90 13.09
N ASN A 28 -13.88 -5.11 11.87
CA ASN A 28 -15.02 -5.99 11.58
C ASN A 28 -14.63 -7.47 11.50
N ARG A 29 -13.38 -7.78 11.12
CA ARG A 29 -12.91 -9.16 10.92
C ARG A 29 -12.39 -9.82 12.19
N TYR A 30 -11.66 -9.09 13.03
CA TYR A 30 -10.95 -9.66 14.18
C TYR A 30 -11.59 -9.24 15.50
N THR A 31 -11.73 -10.16 16.44
CA THR A 31 -12.36 -9.90 17.74
C THR A 31 -11.40 -9.26 18.74
N GLN A 32 -10.09 -9.50 18.60
CA GLN A 32 -9.05 -9.05 19.53
C GLN A 32 -7.91 -8.32 18.75
N PRO A 33 -7.17 -7.39 19.36
CA PRO A 33 -5.92 -6.87 18.81
C PRO A 33 -4.75 -7.83 19.14
N TYR A 34 -3.70 -7.84 18.33
CA TYR A 34 -2.50 -8.70 18.50
C TYR A 34 -2.70 -10.23 18.50
N VAL A 35 -3.92 -10.75 18.28
CA VAL A 35 -4.22 -12.19 18.38
C VAL A 35 -4.59 -12.78 17.02
N GLU A 36 -3.58 -12.97 16.18
CA GLU A 36 -3.50 -13.95 15.07
C GLU A 36 -2.22 -13.66 14.28
N GLY A 37 -1.18 -14.48 14.42
CA GLY A 37 0.06 -14.37 13.62
C GLY A 37 -0.09 -14.90 12.19
N GLY A 38 -1.27 -14.75 11.59
CA GLY A 38 -1.64 -15.30 10.30
C GLY A 38 -1.69 -14.23 9.20
N ILE A 39 -1.33 -14.61 7.97
CA ILE A 39 -1.36 -13.71 6.83
C ILE A 39 -2.82 -13.49 6.37
N ASP A 40 -3.29 -12.24 6.36
CA ASP A 40 -4.58 -11.89 5.78
C ASP A 40 -4.48 -11.82 4.25
N LYS A 41 -5.32 -12.62 3.59
CA LYS A 41 -5.28 -12.77 2.14
C LYS A 41 -5.70 -11.50 1.40
N LEU A 42 -6.60 -10.68 1.94
CA LEU A 42 -7.02 -9.44 1.27
C LEU A 42 -5.97 -8.35 1.44
N ALA A 43 -5.43 -8.19 2.65
CA ALA A 43 -4.29 -7.32 2.92
C ALA A 43 -3.08 -7.66 2.05
N LEU A 44 -2.74 -8.95 1.90
CA LEU A 44 -1.66 -9.41 1.03
C LEU A 44 -1.94 -9.09 -0.45
N ILE A 45 -3.16 -9.35 -0.94
CA ILE A 45 -3.57 -9.06 -2.32
C ILE A 45 -3.47 -7.55 -2.59
N CYS A 46 -4.03 -6.71 -1.71
CA CYS A 46 -3.90 -5.25 -1.80
C CYS A 46 -2.43 -4.82 -1.79
N SER A 47 -1.60 -5.41 -0.92
CA SER A 47 -0.19 -5.03 -0.82
C SER A 47 0.62 -5.40 -2.07
N ILE A 48 0.40 -6.59 -2.63
CA ILE A 48 1.04 -7.04 -3.87
C ILE A 48 0.63 -6.13 -5.04
N PHE A 49 -0.68 -5.86 -5.21
CA PHE A 49 -1.14 -4.97 -6.28
C PHE A 49 -0.66 -3.53 -6.09
N GLY A 50 -0.61 -3.02 -4.85
CA GLY A 50 -0.03 -1.72 -4.53
C GLY A 50 1.46 -1.65 -4.88
N GLY A 51 2.24 -2.65 -4.48
CA GLY A 51 3.67 -2.74 -4.80
C GLY A 51 3.96 -2.82 -6.30
N LEU A 52 3.14 -3.57 -7.06
CA LEU A 52 3.25 -3.65 -8.52
C LEU A 52 2.82 -2.36 -9.22
N LEU A 53 1.80 -1.66 -8.71
CA LEU A 53 1.33 -0.39 -9.31
C LEU A 53 2.40 0.71 -9.30
N PHE A 54 3.32 0.73 -8.32
CA PHE A 54 4.47 1.64 -8.33
C PHE A 54 5.38 1.49 -9.56
N LEU A 55 5.35 0.35 -10.24
CA LEU A 55 6.23 0.03 -11.37
C LEU A 55 5.63 0.43 -12.73
N VAL A 56 4.29 0.51 -12.81
CA VAL A 56 3.52 0.79 -14.02
C VAL A 56 3.36 2.29 -14.23
N ASP A 57 3.78 2.81 -15.37
CA ASP A 57 3.65 4.23 -15.69
C ASP A 57 2.24 4.55 -16.24
N LEU A 58 1.31 4.94 -15.35
CA LEU A 58 -0.01 5.41 -15.75
C LEU A 58 -0.01 6.91 -16.10
N PRO A 59 -0.89 7.36 -17.03
CA PRO A 59 -1.03 8.77 -17.37
C PRO A 59 -1.33 9.62 -16.13
N TYR A 60 -0.83 10.86 -16.14
CA TYR A 60 -0.91 11.82 -15.02
C TYR A 60 -0.32 11.34 -13.68
N ASN A 61 0.52 10.29 -13.69
CA ASN A 61 1.09 9.68 -12.48
C ASN A 61 0.01 9.15 -11.51
N LEU A 62 -1.10 8.63 -12.05
CA LEU A 62 -2.22 8.08 -11.28
C LEU A 62 -1.88 6.76 -10.56
N ASN A 63 -0.80 6.12 -10.97
CA ASN A 63 -0.23 4.92 -10.36
C ASN A 63 0.09 5.11 -8.87
N TYR A 64 0.79 6.19 -8.50
CA TYR A 64 1.22 6.44 -7.12
C TYR A 64 0.05 6.60 -6.12
N PRO A 65 -1.00 7.43 -6.37
CA PRO A 65 -2.13 7.52 -5.45
C PRO A 65 -2.99 6.25 -5.42
N MET A 66 -3.04 5.45 -6.50
CA MET A 66 -3.68 4.13 -6.46
C MET A 66 -2.88 3.13 -5.61
N ALA A 67 -1.55 3.09 -5.79
CA ALA A 67 -0.65 2.26 -5.01
C ALA A 67 -0.67 2.63 -3.51
N CYS A 68 -0.65 3.93 -3.18
CA CYS A 68 -0.77 4.42 -1.81
C CYS A 68 -2.11 4.04 -1.16
N LEU A 69 -3.22 4.03 -1.91
CA LEU A 69 -4.51 3.57 -1.38
C LEU A 69 -4.46 2.09 -1.02
N LEU A 70 -3.89 1.26 -1.90
CA LEU A 70 -3.79 -0.19 -1.70
C LEU A 70 -2.80 -0.59 -0.61
N LEU A 71 -1.64 0.08 -0.49
CA LEU A 71 -0.73 -0.09 0.65
C LEU A 71 -1.28 0.52 1.95
N GLY A 72 -2.15 1.51 1.86
CA GLY A 72 -2.86 2.08 3.02
C GLY A 72 -3.72 1.05 3.75
N ILE A 73 -4.28 0.07 3.05
CA ILE A 73 -5.11 -0.99 3.64
C ILE A 73 -4.32 -1.85 4.66
N PRO A 74 -3.22 -2.55 4.32
CA PRO A 74 -2.42 -3.28 5.29
C PRO A 74 -1.77 -2.35 6.34
N PHE A 75 -1.39 -1.13 5.97
CA PHE A 75 -0.84 -0.12 6.89
C PHE A 75 -1.83 0.34 7.98
N GLY A 76 -3.13 0.40 7.65
CA GLY A 76 -4.18 0.85 8.58
C GLY A 76 -4.80 -0.24 9.45
N MET A 77 -4.41 -1.51 9.30
CA MET A 77 -4.98 -2.60 10.10
C MET A 77 -4.64 -2.45 11.60
N ARG A 78 -5.39 -3.15 12.47
CA ARG A 78 -5.06 -3.19 13.90
C ARG A 78 -3.63 -3.72 14.10
N PRO A 79 -2.92 -3.22 15.14
CA PRO A 79 -1.68 -3.85 15.59
C PRO A 79 -1.83 -5.37 15.76
N GLY A 80 -0.86 -6.11 15.21
CA GLY A 80 -0.91 -7.57 15.03
C GLY A 80 -1.14 -8.02 13.58
N TYR A 81 -1.86 -7.23 12.78
CA TYR A 81 -2.28 -7.59 11.42
C TYR A 81 -1.66 -6.65 10.36
N GLY A 82 -1.65 -7.05 9.09
CA GLY A 82 -1.28 -6.19 7.96
C GLY A 82 0.21 -5.84 7.82
N ASN A 83 0.99 -5.92 8.91
CA ASN A 83 2.40 -5.54 8.94
C ASN A 83 3.27 -6.40 7.99
N ILE A 84 3.07 -7.72 7.95
CA ILE A 84 3.86 -8.63 7.10
C ILE A 84 3.51 -8.39 5.63
N GLU A 85 2.24 -8.19 5.35
CA GLU A 85 1.68 -7.90 4.05
C GLU A 85 2.21 -6.56 3.52
N LEU A 86 2.19 -5.51 4.34
CA LEU A 86 2.75 -4.20 4.02
C LEU A 86 4.24 -4.31 3.66
N ILE A 87 5.01 -5.03 4.48
CA ILE A 87 6.45 -5.28 4.22
C ILE A 87 6.63 -5.97 2.85
N ILE A 88 5.82 -6.97 2.52
CA ILE A 88 5.89 -7.66 1.20
C ILE A 88 5.62 -6.69 0.05
N GLY A 89 4.59 -5.84 0.13
CA GLY A 89 4.26 -4.86 -0.91
C GLY A 89 5.33 -3.76 -1.08
N ILE A 90 5.88 -3.26 0.03
CA ILE A 90 7.00 -2.32 0.03
C ILE A 90 8.26 -2.98 -0.57
N PHE A 91 8.53 -4.24 -0.23
CA PHE A 91 9.67 -4.99 -0.76
C PHE A 91 9.56 -5.23 -2.27
N ILE A 92 8.36 -5.54 -2.77
CA ILE A 92 8.05 -5.63 -4.22
C ILE A 92 8.29 -4.27 -4.90
N ALA A 93 7.81 -3.17 -4.33
CA ALA A 93 8.01 -1.83 -4.89
C ALA A 93 9.50 -1.44 -4.95
N ILE A 94 10.26 -1.66 -3.87
CA ILE A 94 11.69 -1.36 -3.80
C ILE A 94 12.48 -2.23 -4.80
N ILE A 95 12.24 -3.53 -4.85
CA ILE A 95 12.93 -4.43 -5.79
C ILE A 95 12.59 -4.06 -7.23
N GLY A 96 11.30 -3.87 -7.57
CA GLY A 96 10.91 -3.50 -8.93
C GLY A 96 11.47 -2.16 -9.36
N TYR A 97 11.53 -1.16 -8.47
CA TYR A 97 12.15 0.13 -8.73
C TYR A 97 13.66 0.01 -8.99
N LEU A 98 14.36 -0.85 -8.23
CA LEU A 98 15.77 -1.17 -8.49
C LEU A 98 15.94 -1.87 -9.85
N ILE A 99 15.13 -2.88 -10.18
CA ILE A 99 15.21 -3.58 -11.47
C ILE A 99 15.01 -2.60 -12.65
N LYS A 100 14.07 -1.65 -12.52
CA LYS A 100 13.80 -0.57 -13.49
C LYS A 100 14.98 0.42 -13.61
N ILE A 101 15.64 0.79 -12.50
CA ILE A 101 16.88 1.61 -12.53
C ILE A 101 18.01 0.91 -13.29
N TRP A 102 18.16 -0.41 -13.12
CA TRP A 102 19.23 -1.18 -13.75
C TRP A 102 18.93 -1.56 -15.21
N GLY A 103 17.83 -1.08 -15.80
CA GLY A 103 17.47 -1.28 -17.21
C GLY A 103 17.05 -2.73 -17.54
N ILE A 104 16.60 -3.48 -16.54
CA ILE A 104 16.17 -4.89 -16.67
C ILE A 104 14.63 -4.97 -16.90
N LEU A 105 13.91 -3.87 -16.65
CA LEU A 105 12.45 -3.73 -16.82
C LEU A 105 12.09 -2.33 -17.36
#